data_AF-A0A6N0LS51-F1
#
_entry.id   AF-A0A6N0LS51-F1
#
_cell.length_a   1.000
_cell.length_b   1.000
_cell.length_c   1.000
_cell.angle_alpha   90.00
_cell.angle_beta   90.00
_cell.angle_gamma   90.00
#
_symmetry.space_group_name_H-M   'P 1'
#
loop_
_entity.id
_entity.type
_entity.pdbx_description
1 polymer ?
#
loop_
_entity_poly.entity_id
_entity_poly.type
_entity_poly.pdbx_seq_one_letter_code
_entity_poly.pdbx_strand_id
1 'polypeptide(L)'
;MLNLLKSWLKNSLMAILLVTIFLGITTAGWTPSSSAALPSGNAITDGKALLRYALPIDNKPVRQLQASLEDISAQLRANRRWGAISKDISKASRILDKPSQILTSVPAERQPQAEAWITELKSGVGKLEELANSKDKEQILQERGKLLNLVTQIEESMVKEFPFEVPAQFSNLPQLKGRATVEIKTNKGDLNLVVDGYSAPVTAGNFVDLVQKGFYNGLEFTRSEESYFLQTGDPAGKDVGYIDPKTGKYRAIPLEVLVQGDKAPTYGITLEEAGRYVDMPVLPFSAFGAVVMARPESEVNGGSSQFFFFLFEPELTPAGRNLLDGRYAVFGYLTEGREVLEKLKAGDKIESAKVVQGIENLVEPQAV
;
A
#
# COMPACT_ATOMS: atom_id res chain seq x y z
N MET A 1 -57.66 -40.05 -39.68
CA MET A 1 -56.66 -40.22 -38.60
C MET A 1 -55.34 -39.48 -38.87
N LEU A 2 -54.79 -39.48 -40.09
CA LEU A 2 -53.46 -38.90 -40.38
C LEU A 2 -53.35 -37.37 -40.14
N ASN A 3 -54.39 -36.59 -40.43
CA ASN A 3 -54.38 -35.13 -40.26
C ASN A 3 -54.47 -34.68 -38.79
N LEU A 4 -55.12 -35.47 -37.93
CA LEU A 4 -55.20 -35.21 -36.48
C LEU A 4 -53.85 -35.42 -35.81
N LEU A 5 -53.13 -36.50 -36.20
CA LEU A 5 -51.79 -36.79 -35.70
C LEU A 5 -50.78 -35.70 -36.09
N LYS A 6 -50.87 -35.18 -37.32
CA LYS A 6 -49.99 -34.13 -37.84
C LYS A 6 -50.21 -32.77 -37.17
N SER A 7 -51.47 -32.43 -36.87
CA SER A 7 -51.83 -31.23 -36.10
C SER A 7 -51.35 -31.32 -34.65
N TRP A 8 -51.54 -32.48 -34.02
CA TRP A 8 -51.10 -32.73 -32.65
C TRP A 8 -49.57 -32.67 -32.49
N LEU A 9 -48.82 -33.24 -33.46
CA LEU A 9 -47.36 -33.16 -33.47
C LEU A 9 -46.86 -31.72 -33.63
N LYS A 10 -47.49 -30.94 -34.53
CA LYS A 10 -47.10 -29.54 -34.80
C LYS A 10 -47.37 -28.65 -33.58
N ASN A 11 -48.50 -28.84 -32.90
CA ASN A 11 -48.83 -28.08 -31.70
C ASN A 11 -47.94 -28.46 -30.51
N SER A 12 -47.56 -29.73 -30.39
CA SER A 12 -46.62 -30.20 -29.35
C SER A 12 -45.21 -29.65 -29.57
N LEU A 13 -44.72 -29.64 -30.81
CA LEU A 13 -43.43 -29.02 -31.18
C LEU A 13 -43.42 -27.51 -30.90
N MET A 14 -44.52 -26.82 -31.18
CA MET A 14 -44.66 -25.39 -30.92
C MET A 14 -44.72 -25.09 -29.42
N ALA A 15 -45.38 -25.94 -28.63
CA ALA A 15 -45.39 -25.83 -27.17
C ALA A 15 -43.98 -26.06 -26.57
N ILE A 16 -43.24 -27.06 -27.06
CA ILE A 16 -41.86 -27.31 -26.62
C ILE A 16 -40.95 -26.14 -26.96
N LEU A 17 -41.08 -25.57 -28.17
CA LEU A 17 -40.31 -24.38 -28.59
C LEU A 17 -40.62 -23.16 -27.70
N LEU A 18 -41.90 -22.95 -27.35
CA LEU A 18 -42.30 -21.85 -26.48
C LEU A 18 -41.76 -22.03 -25.05
N VAL A 19 -41.76 -23.26 -24.54
CA VAL A 19 -41.20 -23.58 -23.21
C VAL A 19 -39.67 -23.40 -23.19
N THR A 20 -38.95 -23.79 -24.24
CA THR A 20 -37.49 -23.59 -24.31
C THR A 20 -37.11 -22.12 -24.46
N ILE A 21 -37.90 -21.32 -25.19
CA ILE A 21 -37.73 -19.87 -25.25
C ILE A 21 -38.02 -19.24 -23.88
N PHE A 22 -39.08 -19.66 -23.19
CA PHE A 22 -39.41 -19.14 -21.86
C PHE A 22 -38.34 -19.46 -20.82
N LEU A 23 -37.79 -20.69 -20.83
CA LEU A 23 -36.70 -21.11 -19.96
C LEU A 23 -35.35 -20.46 -20.32
N GLY A 24 -35.11 -20.14 -21.59
CA GLY A 24 -33.90 -19.44 -22.03
C GLY A 24 -33.90 -17.94 -21.67
N ILE A 25 -35.07 -17.32 -21.53
CA ILE A 25 -35.19 -15.90 -21.15
C ILE A 25 -35.10 -15.73 -19.62
N THR A 26 -35.52 -16.72 -18.82
CA THR A 26 -35.42 -16.64 -17.35
C THR A 26 -33.99 -16.77 -16.83
N THR A 27 -33.09 -17.44 -17.55
CA THR A 27 -31.67 -17.53 -17.17
C THR A 27 -30.86 -16.28 -17.55
N ALA A 28 -31.28 -15.52 -18.56
CA ALA A 28 -30.62 -14.27 -18.96
C ALA A 28 -30.76 -13.16 -17.89
N GLY A 29 -31.86 -13.16 -17.12
CA GLY A 29 -32.12 -12.18 -16.06
C GLY A 29 -31.48 -12.49 -14.71
N TRP A 30 -30.80 -13.65 -14.57
CA TRP A 30 -30.15 -14.09 -13.32
C TRP A 30 -28.62 -13.98 -13.39
N THR A 31 -28.08 -13.29 -14.40
CA THR A 31 -26.70 -12.83 -14.33
C THR A 31 -26.68 -11.59 -13.44
N PRO A 32 -26.00 -11.61 -12.27
CA PRO A 32 -25.82 -10.40 -11.50
C PRO A 32 -25.14 -9.38 -12.41
N SER A 33 -25.77 -8.20 -12.55
CA SER A 33 -25.22 -7.11 -13.32
C SER A 33 -23.79 -6.82 -12.83
N SER A 34 -22.79 -7.11 -13.64
CA SER A 34 -21.41 -6.74 -13.31
C SER A 34 -21.29 -5.23 -13.50
N SER A 35 -21.36 -4.47 -12.42
CA SER A 35 -21.03 -3.05 -12.44
C SER A 35 -19.50 -2.91 -12.50
N ALA A 36 -18.97 -2.66 -13.69
CA ALA A 36 -17.60 -2.20 -13.85
C ALA A 36 -17.60 -0.67 -13.73
N ALA A 37 -17.47 -0.16 -12.51
CA ALA A 37 -17.19 1.26 -12.28
C ALA A 37 -15.68 1.42 -12.11
N LEU A 38 -15.07 2.32 -12.90
CA LEU A 38 -13.73 2.80 -12.58
C LEU A 38 -13.78 3.49 -11.21
N PRO A 39 -12.79 3.26 -10.34
CA PRO A 39 -12.64 4.04 -9.11
C PRO A 39 -12.75 5.53 -9.42
N SER A 40 -13.55 6.25 -8.65
CA SER A 40 -13.65 7.70 -8.80
C SER A 40 -12.36 8.35 -8.28
N GLY A 41 -11.59 8.98 -9.18
CA GLY A 41 -10.40 9.76 -8.83
C GLY A 41 -9.09 9.17 -9.36
N ASN A 42 -8.01 9.95 -9.25
CA ASN A 42 -6.67 9.47 -9.61
C ASN A 42 -6.12 8.62 -8.46
N ALA A 43 -5.36 7.57 -8.78
CA ALA A 43 -4.64 6.80 -7.77
C ALA A 43 -3.68 7.70 -6.96
N ILE A 44 -3.54 7.41 -5.66
CA ILE A 44 -2.54 8.06 -4.82
C ILE A 44 -1.17 7.46 -5.20
N THR A 45 -0.25 8.30 -5.67
CA THR A 45 1.07 7.87 -6.15
C THR A 45 2.22 8.28 -5.25
N ASP A 46 1.94 8.98 -4.15
CA ASP A 46 2.91 9.36 -3.12
C ASP A 46 2.97 8.29 -2.03
N GLY A 47 4.12 7.62 -1.88
CA GLY A 47 4.33 6.60 -0.86
C GLY A 47 4.11 7.11 0.56
N LYS A 48 4.46 8.37 0.86
CA LYS A 48 4.21 8.96 2.20
C LYS A 48 2.71 9.13 2.47
N ALA A 49 1.93 9.46 1.44
CA ALA A 49 0.47 9.55 1.55
C ALA A 49 -0.16 8.16 1.73
N LEU A 50 0.29 7.17 0.97
CA LEU A 50 -0.17 5.78 1.11
C LEU A 50 0.11 5.24 2.52
N LEU A 51 1.29 5.50 3.08
CA LEU A 51 1.61 5.15 4.46
C LEU A 51 0.69 5.85 5.47
N ARG A 52 0.37 7.14 5.30
CA ARG A 52 -0.62 7.81 6.17
C ARG A 52 -1.98 7.11 6.10
N TYR A 53 -2.51 6.87 4.90
CA TYR A 53 -3.79 6.20 4.71
C TYR A 53 -3.83 4.75 5.22
N ALA A 54 -2.68 4.06 5.23
CA ALA A 54 -2.55 2.71 5.74
C ALA A 54 -2.58 2.60 7.28
N LEU A 55 -2.43 3.72 8.01
CA LEU A 55 -2.48 3.67 9.47
C LEU A 55 -3.84 3.16 9.97
N PRO A 56 -3.85 2.23 10.95
CA PRO A 56 -5.08 1.64 11.51
C PRO A 56 -5.74 2.60 12.50
N ILE A 57 -6.16 3.77 12.02
CA ILE A 57 -6.77 4.83 12.82
C ILE A 57 -8.15 5.20 12.26
N ASP A 58 -9.08 5.51 13.15
CA ASP A 58 -10.38 6.08 12.81
C ASP A 58 -10.52 7.46 13.45
N ASN A 59 -10.09 8.49 12.71
CA ASN A 59 -10.25 9.89 13.08
C ASN A 59 -10.56 10.72 11.83
N LYS A 60 -11.85 10.96 11.57
CA LYS A 60 -12.27 11.73 10.38
C LYS A 60 -11.67 13.14 10.30
N PRO A 61 -11.57 13.92 11.39
CA PRO A 61 -10.95 15.24 11.36
C PRO A 61 -9.51 15.24 10.82
N VAL A 62 -8.63 14.37 11.33
CA VAL A 62 -7.23 14.32 10.85
C VAL A 62 -7.15 13.84 9.40
N ARG A 63 -8.00 12.89 8.98
CA ARG A 63 -8.08 12.46 7.58
C ARG A 63 -8.53 13.59 6.64
N GLN A 64 -9.47 14.43 7.08
CA GLN A 64 -9.91 15.59 6.31
C GLN A 64 -8.83 16.68 6.24
N LEU A 65 -8.05 16.86 7.31
CA LEU A 65 -6.90 17.76 7.35
C LEU A 65 -5.82 17.28 6.37
N GLN A 66 -5.43 16.01 6.45
CA GLN A 66 -4.48 15.37 5.53
C GLN A 66 -4.91 15.59 4.08
N ALA A 67 -6.14 15.20 3.73
CA ALA A 67 -6.65 15.30 2.36
C ALA A 67 -6.61 16.75 1.85
N SER A 68 -6.98 17.72 2.69
CA SER A 68 -6.95 19.15 2.30
C SER A 68 -5.51 19.62 2.02
N LEU A 69 -4.55 19.19 2.84
CA LEU A 69 -3.14 19.51 2.60
C LEU A 69 -2.59 18.80 1.35
N GLU A 70 -2.97 17.55 1.09
CA GLU A 70 -2.52 16.79 -0.10
C GLU A 70 -3.09 17.38 -1.40
N ASP A 71 -4.36 17.77 -1.40
CA ASP A 71 -5.06 18.35 -2.56
C ASP A 71 -4.40 19.62 -3.08
N ILE A 72 -3.75 20.43 -2.22
CA ILE A 72 -3.01 21.64 -2.62
C ILE A 72 -2.04 21.34 -3.76
N SER A 73 -1.33 20.20 -3.71
CA SER A 73 -0.40 19.84 -4.78
C SER A 73 -1.11 19.54 -6.10
N ALA A 74 -2.29 18.93 -6.07
CA ALA A 74 -3.09 18.68 -7.26
C ALA A 74 -3.63 20.00 -7.84
N GLN A 75 -4.12 20.90 -7.00
CA GLN A 75 -4.61 22.23 -7.42
C GLN A 75 -3.50 23.09 -8.04
N LEU A 76 -2.27 23.00 -7.52
CA LEU A 76 -1.10 23.68 -8.09
C LEU A 76 -0.76 23.17 -9.50
N ARG A 77 -0.85 21.85 -9.73
CA ARG A 77 -0.61 21.23 -11.05
C ARG A 77 -1.74 21.51 -12.03
N ALA A 78 -2.99 21.57 -11.56
CA ALA A 78 -4.18 21.79 -12.36
C ALA A 78 -4.40 23.27 -12.75
N ASN A 79 -3.38 23.90 -13.33
CA ASN A 79 -3.36 25.32 -13.72
C ASN A 79 -3.47 26.30 -12.51
N ARG A 80 -2.81 25.98 -11.39
CA ARG A 80 -2.70 26.86 -10.21
C ARG A 80 -4.06 27.41 -9.77
N ARG A 81 -4.99 26.52 -9.41
CA ARG A 81 -6.34 26.89 -8.97
C ARG A 81 -6.31 27.56 -7.58
N TRP A 82 -5.88 28.81 -7.53
CA TRP A 82 -5.65 29.56 -6.29
C TRP A 82 -6.89 29.60 -5.38
N GLY A 83 -8.09 29.78 -5.94
CA GLY A 83 -9.32 29.74 -5.15
C GLY A 83 -9.60 28.38 -4.49
N ALA A 84 -9.21 27.27 -5.15
CA ALA A 84 -9.30 25.94 -4.55
C ALA A 84 -8.22 25.75 -3.47
N ILE A 85 -6.99 26.20 -3.72
CA ILE A 85 -5.89 26.18 -2.74
C ILE A 85 -6.29 26.95 -1.47
N SER A 86 -6.82 28.17 -1.60
CA SER A 86 -7.30 28.96 -0.46
C SER A 86 -8.44 28.25 0.29
N LYS A 87 -9.32 27.52 -0.40
CA LYS A 87 -10.39 26.73 0.21
C LYS A 87 -9.84 25.55 1.01
N ASP A 88 -8.82 24.86 0.49
CA ASP A 88 -8.15 23.74 1.16
C ASP A 88 -7.41 24.21 2.42
N ILE A 89 -6.68 25.33 2.32
CA ILE A 89 -6.02 25.99 3.47
C ILE A 89 -7.05 26.41 4.52
N SER A 90 -8.14 27.06 4.11
CA SER A 90 -9.22 27.47 5.01
C SER A 90 -9.86 26.27 5.72
N LYS A 91 -10.05 25.16 5.01
CA LYS A 91 -10.60 23.93 5.58
C LYS A 91 -9.63 23.32 6.61
N ALA A 92 -8.33 23.26 6.29
CA ALA A 92 -7.30 22.83 7.22
C ALA A 92 -7.31 23.69 8.50
N SER A 93 -7.31 25.02 8.37
CA SER A 93 -7.36 25.95 9.51
C SER A 93 -8.57 25.70 10.40
N ARG A 94 -9.77 25.54 9.82
CA ARG A 94 -11.02 25.30 10.58
C ARG A 94 -11.01 23.99 11.37
N ILE A 95 -10.33 22.96 10.86
CA ILE A 95 -10.16 21.69 11.58
C ILE A 95 -9.23 21.92 12.78
N LEU A 96 -8.16 22.68 12.59
CA LEU A 96 -7.17 22.99 13.61
C LEU A 96 -7.64 23.96 14.69
N ASP A 97 -8.71 24.71 14.43
CA ASP A 97 -9.42 25.48 15.46
C ASP A 97 -10.17 24.59 16.46
N LYS A 98 -10.29 23.29 16.19
CA LYS A 98 -10.94 22.29 17.06
C LYS A 98 -9.99 21.13 17.39
N PRO A 99 -8.85 21.40 18.04
CA PRO A 99 -7.80 20.40 18.28
C PRO A 99 -8.30 19.19 19.08
N SER A 100 -9.29 19.40 19.96
CA SER A 100 -9.91 18.32 20.73
C SER A 100 -10.49 17.19 19.87
N GLN A 101 -10.97 17.48 18.66
CA GLN A 101 -11.50 16.46 17.73
C GLN A 101 -10.41 15.57 17.13
N ILE A 102 -9.16 16.07 17.06
CA ILE A 102 -8.00 15.29 16.65
C ILE A 102 -7.49 14.49 17.85
N LEU A 103 -7.36 15.14 19.01
CA LEU A 103 -6.78 14.57 20.22
C LEU A 103 -7.59 13.42 20.83
N THR A 104 -8.89 13.29 20.55
CA THR A 104 -9.74 12.20 21.06
C THR A 104 -9.21 10.80 20.74
N SER A 105 -8.46 10.66 19.65
CA SER A 105 -7.88 9.37 19.24
C SER A 105 -6.44 9.17 19.73
N VAL A 106 -5.83 10.20 20.32
CA VAL A 106 -4.45 10.18 20.84
C VAL A 106 -4.45 9.70 22.30
N PRO A 107 -3.64 8.69 22.67
CA PRO A 107 -3.44 8.27 24.07
C PRO A 107 -3.03 9.43 24.98
N ALA A 108 -3.52 9.45 26.23
CA ALA A 108 -3.35 10.57 27.15
C ALA A 108 -1.87 10.93 27.40
N GLU A 109 -1.01 9.93 27.46
CA GLU A 109 0.43 10.06 27.64
C GLU A 109 1.15 10.71 26.44
N ARG A 110 0.52 10.70 25.26
CA ARG A 110 1.05 11.30 24.01
C ARG A 110 0.39 12.64 23.67
N GLN A 111 -0.73 13.00 24.33
CA GLN A 111 -1.48 14.23 24.04
C GLN A 111 -0.63 15.51 24.14
N PRO A 112 0.26 15.71 25.14
CA PRO A 112 1.06 16.93 25.21
C PRO A 112 1.93 17.16 23.97
N GLN A 113 2.52 16.08 23.44
CA GLN A 113 3.33 16.14 22.23
C GLN A 113 2.47 16.39 20.99
N ALA A 114 1.30 15.73 20.90
CA ALA A 114 0.36 15.95 19.81
C ALA A 114 -0.19 17.39 19.78
N GLU A 115 -0.44 18.00 20.94
CA GLU A 115 -0.83 19.40 21.07
C GLU A 115 0.24 20.36 20.55
N ALA A 116 1.51 20.07 20.85
CA ALA A 116 2.64 20.84 20.32
C ALA A 116 2.70 20.77 18.78
N TRP A 117 2.57 19.56 18.21
CA TRP A 117 2.52 19.39 16.75
C TRP A 117 1.31 20.06 16.10
N ILE A 118 0.13 19.99 16.72
CA ILE A 118 -1.07 20.67 16.21
C ILE A 118 -0.87 22.20 16.23
N THR A 119 -0.21 22.72 17.25
CA THR A 119 0.12 24.15 17.36
C THR A 119 1.08 24.58 16.26
N GLU A 120 2.15 23.82 16.04
CA GLU A 120 3.10 24.05 14.94
C GLU A 120 2.41 23.97 13.58
N LEU A 121 1.56 22.97 13.40
CA LEU A 121 0.82 22.76 12.16
C LEU A 121 -0.18 23.90 11.90
N LYS A 122 -0.83 24.45 12.93
CA LYS A 122 -1.67 25.65 12.81
C LYS A 122 -0.86 26.87 12.37
N SER A 123 0.33 27.06 12.92
CA SER A 123 1.24 28.14 12.51
C SER A 123 1.65 28.01 11.03
N GLY A 124 2.05 26.80 10.61
CA GLY A 124 2.43 26.57 9.21
C GLY A 124 1.27 26.66 8.22
N VAL A 125 0.03 26.34 8.64
CA VAL A 125 -1.18 26.61 7.82
C VAL A 125 -1.39 28.11 7.62
N GLY A 126 -1.17 28.94 8.64
CA GLY A 126 -1.19 30.41 8.49
C GLY A 126 -0.12 30.90 7.51
N LYS A 127 1.09 30.33 7.58
CA LYS A 127 2.14 30.63 6.60
C LYS A 127 1.77 30.19 5.18
N LEU A 128 1.12 29.04 5.00
CA LEU A 128 0.61 28.63 3.70
C LEU A 128 -0.39 29.63 3.11
N GLU A 129 -1.22 30.27 3.94
CA GLU A 129 -2.14 31.31 3.50
C GLU A 129 -1.39 32.54 2.94
N GLU A 130 -0.35 33.00 3.64
CA GLU A 130 0.52 34.09 3.18
C GLU A 130 1.23 33.75 1.85
N LEU A 131 1.74 32.52 1.74
CA LEU A 131 2.38 32.03 0.53
C LEU A 131 1.39 31.89 -0.64
N ALA A 132 0.15 31.46 -0.38
CA ALA A 132 -0.91 31.39 -1.38
C ALA A 132 -1.30 32.78 -1.89
N ASN A 133 -1.34 33.79 -1.01
CA ASN A 133 -1.61 35.17 -1.37
C ASN A 133 -0.50 35.78 -2.24
N SER A 134 0.77 35.47 -1.93
CA SER A 134 1.94 35.86 -2.73
C SER A 134 2.18 34.98 -3.96
N LYS A 135 1.43 33.89 -4.11
CA LYS A 135 1.49 32.91 -5.22
C LYS A 135 2.85 32.22 -5.36
N ASP A 136 3.58 32.06 -4.25
CA ASP A 136 4.88 31.38 -4.24
C ASP A 136 4.71 29.85 -4.26
N LYS A 137 4.66 29.29 -5.47
CA LYS A 137 4.47 27.85 -5.67
C LYS A 137 5.53 27.00 -4.96
N GLU A 138 6.80 27.39 -5.04
CA GLU A 138 7.89 26.55 -4.56
C GLU A 138 7.86 26.46 -3.03
N GLN A 139 7.71 27.62 -2.38
CA GLN A 139 7.57 27.67 -0.92
C GLN A 139 6.30 26.97 -0.43
N ILE A 140 5.18 27.06 -1.16
CA ILE A 140 3.97 26.29 -0.82
C ILE A 140 4.26 24.79 -0.83
N LEU A 141 4.95 24.28 -1.86
CA LEU A 141 5.25 22.85 -1.95
C LEU A 141 6.15 22.39 -0.78
N GLN A 142 7.14 23.21 -0.41
CA GLN A 142 8.04 22.93 0.71
C GLN A 142 7.31 22.96 2.06
N GLU A 143 6.55 24.02 2.33
CA GLU A 143 5.81 24.20 3.58
C GLU A 143 4.74 23.11 3.75
N ARG A 144 3.97 22.81 2.70
CA ARG A 144 2.99 21.70 2.70
C ARG A 144 3.64 20.37 3.05
N GLY A 145 4.84 20.09 2.53
CA GLY A 145 5.59 18.87 2.84
C GLY A 145 5.92 18.76 4.34
N LYS A 146 6.36 19.86 4.95
CA LYS A 146 6.62 19.93 6.40
C LYS A 146 5.35 19.67 7.21
N LEU A 147 4.24 20.31 6.83
CA LEU A 147 2.96 20.10 7.49
C LEU A 147 2.48 18.65 7.39
N LEU A 148 2.63 18.02 6.23
CA LEU A 148 2.26 16.61 6.06
C LEU A 148 3.13 15.66 6.91
N ASN A 149 4.39 16.01 7.19
CA ASN A 149 5.21 15.25 8.14
C ASN A 149 4.68 15.39 9.58
N LEU A 150 4.23 16.57 9.99
CA LEU A 150 3.57 16.76 11.29
C LEU A 150 2.24 15.98 11.36
N VAL A 151 1.45 15.96 10.27
CA VAL A 151 0.25 15.10 10.19
C VAL A 151 0.63 13.63 10.38
N THR A 152 1.69 13.15 9.72
CA THR A 152 2.18 11.78 9.92
C THR A 152 2.48 11.51 11.39
N GLN A 153 3.21 12.39 12.09
CA GLN A 153 3.53 12.22 13.51
C GLN A 153 2.28 12.17 14.40
N ILE A 154 1.31 13.07 14.14
CA ILE A 154 0.04 13.10 14.86
C ILE A 154 -0.74 11.79 14.63
N GLU A 155 -0.88 11.35 13.38
CA GLU A 155 -1.61 10.13 13.05
C GLU A 155 -0.95 8.87 13.62
N GLU A 156 0.37 8.76 13.57
CA GLU A 156 1.11 7.65 14.18
C GLU A 156 0.93 7.62 15.70
N SER A 157 0.87 8.79 16.35
CA SER A 157 0.62 8.87 17.79
C SER A 157 -0.75 8.33 18.22
N MET A 158 -1.74 8.30 17.29
CA MET A 158 -3.08 7.76 17.54
C MET A 158 -3.12 6.23 17.60
N VAL A 159 -2.11 5.53 17.06
CA VAL A 159 -2.09 4.06 17.08
C VAL A 159 -1.80 3.58 18.50
N LYS A 160 -2.79 2.91 19.10
CA LYS A 160 -2.75 2.48 20.50
C LYS A 160 -2.06 1.13 20.67
N GLU A 161 -2.49 0.17 19.86
CA GLU A 161 -2.06 -1.22 19.89
C GLU A 161 -2.01 -1.78 18.47
N PHE A 162 -1.38 -2.94 18.33
CA PHE A 162 -1.34 -3.63 17.05
C PHE A 162 -2.74 -4.18 16.70
N PRO A 163 -3.26 -3.97 15.48
CA PRO A 163 -4.70 -4.05 15.21
C PRO A 163 -5.29 -5.48 15.15
N PHE A 164 -4.46 -6.52 15.07
CA PHE A 164 -4.92 -7.91 14.93
C PHE A 164 -3.85 -8.93 15.35
N GLU A 165 -4.27 -10.16 15.62
CA GLU A 165 -3.33 -11.27 15.85
C GLU A 165 -2.91 -11.92 14.52
N VAL A 166 -1.62 -12.22 14.38
CA VAL A 166 -1.11 -12.98 13.24
C VAL A 166 -1.42 -14.46 13.48
N PRO A 167 -1.92 -15.21 12.48
CA PRO A 167 -2.26 -16.63 12.66
C PRO A 167 -1.11 -17.44 13.28
N ALA A 168 -1.45 -18.31 14.25
CA ALA A 168 -0.46 -19.06 15.04
C ALA A 168 0.47 -19.94 14.18
N GLN A 169 0.03 -20.36 13.00
CA GLN A 169 0.88 -21.10 12.05
C GLN A 169 2.08 -20.31 11.52
N PHE A 170 2.12 -18.99 11.72
CA PHE A 170 3.22 -18.10 11.36
C PHE A 170 3.98 -17.54 12.59
N SER A 171 3.75 -18.09 13.78
CA SER A 171 4.45 -17.66 15.01
C SER A 171 5.95 -17.96 15.01
N ASN A 172 6.38 -18.89 14.15
CA ASN A 172 7.76 -19.26 13.91
C ASN A 172 8.49 -18.36 12.89
N LEU A 173 7.81 -17.32 12.37
CA LEU A 173 8.38 -16.34 11.46
C LEU A 173 8.56 -14.99 12.18
N PRO A 174 9.56 -14.18 11.79
CA PRO A 174 9.69 -12.82 12.33
C PRO A 174 8.47 -11.98 11.95
N GLN A 175 8.00 -11.15 12.88
CA GLN A 175 6.82 -10.28 12.66
C GLN A 175 7.16 -8.85 13.00
N LEU A 176 6.76 -7.89 12.16
CA LEU A 176 6.85 -6.47 12.49
C LEU A 176 5.51 -5.98 13.04
N LYS A 177 5.45 -5.72 14.36
CA LYS A 177 4.24 -5.25 15.05
C LYS A 177 4.17 -3.71 15.09
N GLY A 178 4.39 -3.08 13.95
CA GLY A 178 4.43 -1.63 13.82
C GLY A 178 5.07 -1.23 12.50
N ARG A 179 5.85 -0.14 12.50
CA ARG A 179 6.65 0.29 11.35
C ARG A 179 8.13 0.25 11.67
N ALA A 180 8.93 0.16 10.61
CA ALA A 180 10.36 0.39 10.69
C ALA A 180 10.82 1.27 9.52
N THR A 181 11.79 2.14 9.79
CA THR A 181 12.48 2.90 8.75
C THR A 181 13.82 2.23 8.49
N VAL A 182 14.10 1.96 7.22
CA VAL A 182 15.34 1.33 6.76
C VAL A 182 16.07 2.28 5.82
N GLU A 183 17.35 2.53 6.13
CA GLU A 183 18.30 3.20 5.25
C GLU A 183 19.04 2.13 4.43
N ILE A 184 18.98 2.23 3.10
CA ILE A 184 19.76 1.41 2.18
C ILE A 184 20.78 2.32 1.49
N LYS A 185 22.06 2.11 1.81
CA LYS A 185 23.19 2.74 1.10
C LYS A 185 23.49 1.95 -0.15
N THR A 186 23.56 2.64 -1.29
CA THR A 186 23.92 2.06 -2.59
C THR A 186 25.11 2.79 -3.19
N ASN A 187 25.73 2.18 -4.20
CA ASN A 187 26.78 2.83 -4.99
C ASN A 187 26.30 4.03 -5.84
N LYS A 188 25.00 4.39 -5.78
CA LYS A 188 24.40 5.57 -6.43
C LYS A 188 23.86 6.62 -5.46
N GLY A 189 23.94 6.36 -4.15
CA GLY A 189 23.38 7.20 -3.09
C GLY A 189 22.48 6.41 -2.16
N ASP A 190 21.84 7.13 -1.24
CA ASP A 190 21.06 6.53 -0.17
C ASP A 190 19.56 6.48 -0.53
N LEU A 191 18.89 5.41 -0.13
CA LEU A 191 17.45 5.23 -0.20
C LEU A 191 16.90 5.10 1.23
N ASN A 192 15.82 5.83 1.53
CA ASN A 192 15.08 5.64 2.78
C ASN A 192 13.71 5.06 2.46
N LEU A 193 13.35 3.99 3.17
CA LEU A 193 12.07 3.31 3.03
C LEU A 193 11.42 3.08 4.39
N VAL A 194 10.10 3.13 4.40
CA VAL A 194 9.28 2.76 5.55
C VAL A 194 8.53 1.48 5.20
N VAL A 195 8.70 0.47 6.04
CA VAL A 195 7.97 -0.80 5.95
C VAL A 195 6.83 -0.83 6.97
N ASP A 196 5.68 -1.34 6.53
CA ASP A 196 4.41 -1.26 7.24
C ASP A 196 3.93 -2.64 7.71
N GLY A 197 4.28 -2.97 8.95
CA GLY A 197 3.82 -4.18 9.62
C GLY A 197 2.36 -4.13 10.06
N TYR A 198 1.74 -2.94 10.10
CA TYR A 198 0.30 -2.83 10.35
C TYR A 198 -0.55 -3.49 9.26
N SER A 199 -0.06 -3.52 8.02
CA SER A 199 -0.74 -4.17 6.89
C SER A 199 -0.08 -5.49 6.48
N ALA A 200 1.24 -5.58 6.62
CA ALA A 200 2.05 -6.72 6.16
C ALA A 200 3.07 -7.18 7.23
N PRO A 201 2.61 -7.70 8.39
CA PRO A 201 3.49 -7.99 9.53
C PRO A 201 4.52 -9.09 9.27
N VAL A 202 4.16 -10.14 8.53
CA VAL A 202 5.07 -11.29 8.32
C VAL A 202 6.15 -10.94 7.29
N THR A 203 5.75 -10.27 6.22
CA THR A 203 6.63 -9.82 5.12
C THR A 203 7.57 -8.72 5.61
N ALA A 204 7.03 -7.69 6.26
CA ALA A 204 7.85 -6.62 6.80
C ALA A 204 8.75 -7.13 7.93
N GLY A 205 8.26 -8.03 8.79
CA GLY A 205 9.05 -8.67 9.84
C GLY A 205 10.23 -9.46 9.28
N ASN A 206 9.98 -10.30 8.28
CA ASN A 206 11.02 -11.04 7.59
C ASN A 206 12.06 -10.12 6.94
N PHE A 207 11.64 -9.06 6.23
CA PHE A 207 12.55 -8.10 5.64
C PHE A 207 13.44 -7.41 6.70
N VAL A 208 12.85 -6.93 7.79
CA VAL A 208 13.58 -6.25 8.87
C VAL A 208 14.55 -7.20 9.57
N ASP A 209 14.18 -8.45 9.82
CA ASP A 209 15.09 -9.47 10.37
C ASP A 209 16.29 -9.74 9.44
N LEU A 210 16.07 -9.80 8.13
CA LEU A 210 17.16 -9.97 7.16
C LEU A 210 18.08 -8.74 7.08
N VAL A 211 17.53 -7.53 7.21
CA VAL A 211 18.34 -6.30 7.36
C VAL A 211 19.20 -6.38 8.62
N GLN A 212 18.63 -6.79 9.77
CA GLN A 212 19.39 -6.93 11.02
C GLN A 212 20.53 -7.94 10.93
N LYS A 213 20.34 -9.01 10.15
CA LYS A 213 21.37 -10.02 9.87
C LYS A 213 22.42 -9.56 8.87
N GLY A 214 22.29 -8.37 8.29
CA GLY A 214 23.16 -7.87 7.23
C GLY A 214 23.05 -8.66 5.93
N PHE A 215 21.96 -9.42 5.73
CA PHE A 215 21.79 -10.32 4.58
C PHE A 215 21.88 -9.58 3.25
N TYR A 216 21.35 -8.36 3.18
CA TYR A 216 21.32 -7.56 1.97
C TYR A 216 22.65 -6.86 1.63
N ASN A 217 23.63 -6.87 2.54
CA ASN A 217 24.89 -6.15 2.35
C ASN A 217 25.73 -6.79 1.24
N GLY A 218 26.10 -5.98 0.25
CA GLY A 218 26.88 -6.40 -0.90
C GLY A 218 26.07 -7.05 -2.03
N LEU A 219 24.76 -7.25 -1.86
CA LEU A 219 23.92 -7.83 -2.91
C LEU A 219 23.71 -6.84 -4.06
N GLU A 220 23.63 -7.41 -5.26
CA GLU A 220 23.39 -6.66 -6.49
C GLU A 220 21.90 -6.46 -6.72
N PHE A 221 21.58 -5.37 -7.42
CA PHE A 221 20.29 -5.23 -8.07
C PHE A 221 20.30 -6.07 -9.35
N THR A 222 19.25 -6.86 -9.51
CA THR A 222 18.94 -7.60 -10.72
C THR A 222 17.73 -6.98 -11.39
N ARG A 223 17.61 -7.16 -12.71
CA ARG A 223 16.49 -6.63 -13.48
C ARG A 223 15.94 -7.75 -14.34
N SER A 224 14.65 -8.06 -14.18
CA SER A 224 13.99 -9.06 -15.02
C SER A 224 13.52 -8.46 -16.35
N GLU A 225 13.12 -7.17 -16.39
CA GLU A 225 12.66 -6.48 -17.61
C GLU A 225 12.97 -4.96 -17.57
N GLU A 226 13.29 -4.36 -18.73
CA GLU A 226 13.96 -3.05 -18.84
C GLU A 226 13.14 -1.79 -18.46
N SER A 227 11.96 -1.91 -17.83
CA SER A 227 11.18 -0.74 -17.42
C SER A 227 10.34 -0.84 -16.14
N TYR A 228 10.00 -2.02 -15.62
CA TYR A 228 8.86 -2.11 -14.68
C TYR A 228 9.22 -2.24 -13.20
N PHE A 229 10.31 -2.93 -12.88
CA PHE A 229 10.76 -3.13 -11.49
C PHE A 229 12.28 -3.31 -11.41
N LEU A 230 12.83 -2.97 -10.25
CA LEU A 230 14.23 -3.17 -9.90
C LEU A 230 14.31 -4.13 -8.72
N GLN A 231 14.80 -5.35 -8.96
CA GLN A 231 14.79 -6.45 -8.00
C GLN A 231 16.15 -6.58 -7.30
N THR A 232 16.16 -7.12 -6.08
CA THR A 232 17.37 -7.46 -5.34
C THR A 232 17.03 -8.51 -4.27
N GLY A 233 18.00 -8.85 -3.41
CA GLY A 233 17.82 -9.83 -2.33
C GLY A 233 18.04 -11.28 -2.75
N ASP A 234 18.56 -11.50 -3.96
CA ASP A 234 18.99 -12.82 -4.46
C ASP A 234 20.35 -13.17 -3.83
N PRO A 235 20.47 -14.27 -3.07
CA PRO A 235 21.73 -14.62 -2.41
C PRO A 235 22.80 -15.06 -3.43
N ALA A 236 24.06 -14.82 -3.08
CA ALA A 236 25.16 -15.34 -3.89
C ALA A 236 25.22 -16.88 -3.80
N GLY A 237 25.34 -17.56 -4.95
CA GLY A 237 25.57 -19.00 -5.01
C GLY A 237 24.40 -19.78 -5.61
N LYS A 238 24.09 -20.95 -5.04
CA LYS A 238 23.03 -21.85 -5.54
C LYS A 238 21.68 -21.66 -4.83
N ASP A 239 21.69 -20.94 -3.72
CA ASP A 239 20.47 -20.65 -2.99
C ASP A 239 19.62 -19.67 -3.79
N VAL A 240 18.31 -19.75 -3.66
CA VAL A 240 17.34 -18.91 -4.39
C VAL A 240 16.57 -17.97 -3.44
N GLY A 241 16.93 -17.99 -2.16
CA GLY A 241 16.37 -17.15 -1.09
C GLY A 241 17.08 -17.42 0.23
N TYR A 242 16.54 -16.92 1.34
CA TYR A 242 17.19 -17.07 2.63
C TYR A 242 17.11 -18.50 3.16
N ILE A 243 18.26 -19.11 3.40
CA ILE A 243 18.40 -20.37 4.14
C ILE A 243 18.69 -20.06 5.60
N ASP A 244 17.84 -20.53 6.51
CA ASP A 244 18.04 -20.28 7.92
C ASP A 244 19.25 -21.08 8.43
N PRO A 245 20.32 -20.43 8.93
CA PRO A 245 21.56 -21.10 9.29
C PRO A 245 21.40 -22.05 10.49
N LYS A 246 20.36 -21.88 11.32
CA LYS A 246 20.09 -22.78 12.44
C LYS A 246 19.47 -24.10 11.99
N THR A 247 18.65 -24.05 10.93
CA THR A 247 17.87 -25.22 10.48
C THR A 247 18.36 -25.81 9.16
N GLY A 248 19.14 -25.07 8.38
CA GLY A 248 19.54 -25.42 7.02
C GLY A 248 18.37 -25.42 6.02
N LYS A 249 17.22 -24.82 6.35
CA LYS A 249 16.01 -24.84 5.52
C LYS A 249 15.73 -23.48 4.89
N TYR A 250 15.14 -23.51 3.70
CA TYR A 250 14.58 -22.33 3.05
C TYR A 250 13.48 -21.72 3.91
N ARG A 251 13.59 -20.42 4.19
CA ARG A 251 12.54 -19.67 4.89
C ARG A 251 11.54 -19.15 3.87
N ALA A 252 10.42 -19.83 3.79
CA ALA A 252 9.26 -19.41 3.02
C ALA A 252 8.33 -18.54 3.89
N ILE A 253 7.80 -17.46 3.35
CA ILE A 253 6.77 -16.63 3.95
C ILE A 253 5.51 -16.61 3.09
N PRO A 254 4.31 -16.50 3.69
CA PRO A 254 3.06 -16.46 2.93
C PRO A 254 2.93 -15.17 2.13
N LEU A 255 2.19 -15.20 1.02
CA LEU A 255 1.57 -13.98 0.50
C LEU A 255 0.64 -13.43 1.59
N GLU A 256 0.74 -12.14 1.90
CA GLU A 256 -0.21 -11.48 2.78
C GLU A 256 -0.70 -10.18 2.12
N VAL A 257 -2.01 -9.95 2.17
CA VAL A 257 -2.65 -8.77 1.61
C VAL A 257 -3.75 -8.31 2.55
N LEU A 258 -3.62 -7.10 3.09
CA LEU A 258 -4.71 -6.44 3.82
C LEU A 258 -5.56 -5.64 2.84
N VAL A 259 -6.86 -5.93 2.79
CA VAL A 259 -7.83 -5.18 1.98
C VAL A 259 -8.47 -4.06 2.81
N GLN A 260 -8.78 -2.94 2.18
CA GLN A 260 -9.48 -1.83 2.82
C GLN A 260 -10.83 -2.29 3.41
N GLY A 261 -11.02 -2.05 4.70
CA GLY A 261 -12.22 -2.45 5.44
C GLY A 261 -12.14 -3.81 6.12
N ASP A 262 -11.14 -4.64 5.79
CA ASP A 262 -10.89 -5.89 6.49
C ASP A 262 -10.24 -5.62 7.86
N LYS A 263 -10.45 -6.54 8.80
CA LYS A 263 -9.87 -6.47 10.16
C LYS A 263 -8.44 -7.01 10.25
N ALA A 264 -8.06 -7.87 9.32
CA ALA A 264 -6.76 -8.54 9.30
C ALA A 264 -6.41 -8.95 7.86
N PRO A 265 -5.12 -9.20 7.55
CA PRO A 265 -4.69 -9.61 6.22
C PRO A 265 -5.24 -10.99 5.86
N THR A 266 -5.47 -11.18 4.56
CA THR A 266 -5.64 -12.51 3.98
C THR A 266 -4.25 -13.10 3.71
N TYR A 267 -4.06 -14.38 4.02
CA TYR A 267 -2.77 -15.07 3.90
C TYR A 267 -2.84 -16.24 2.92
N GLY A 268 -1.78 -16.41 2.13
CA GLY A 268 -1.53 -17.58 1.29
C GLY A 268 -2.47 -17.79 0.12
N ILE A 269 -3.18 -16.75 -0.29
CA ILE A 269 -4.06 -16.75 -1.47
C ILE A 269 -4.05 -15.37 -2.10
N THR A 270 -4.05 -15.30 -3.43
CA THR A 270 -4.18 -14.02 -4.15
C THR A 270 -5.61 -13.51 -4.07
N LEU A 271 -5.83 -12.20 -4.24
CA LEU A 271 -7.20 -11.66 -4.29
C LEU A 271 -7.99 -12.21 -5.49
N GLU A 272 -7.31 -12.56 -6.59
CA GLU A 272 -7.94 -13.18 -7.75
C GLU A 272 -8.46 -14.58 -7.42
N GLU A 273 -7.63 -15.45 -6.84
CA GLU A 273 -8.03 -16.80 -6.41
C GLU A 273 -9.13 -16.75 -5.34
N ALA A 274 -9.12 -15.72 -4.48
CA ALA A 274 -10.16 -15.48 -3.48
C ALA A 274 -11.46 -14.90 -4.06
N GLY A 275 -11.52 -14.60 -5.36
CA GLY A 275 -12.69 -13.99 -6.01
C GLY A 275 -12.90 -12.50 -5.67
N ARG A 276 -11.87 -11.82 -5.14
CA ARG A 276 -11.85 -10.43 -4.66
C ARG A 276 -11.10 -9.48 -5.60
N TYR A 277 -11.16 -9.72 -6.91
CA TYR A 277 -10.40 -8.98 -7.94
C TYR A 277 -10.75 -7.48 -8.06
N VAL A 278 -11.79 -6.99 -7.38
CA VAL A 278 -12.19 -5.57 -7.35
C VAL A 278 -11.82 -4.86 -6.06
N ASP A 279 -11.38 -5.60 -5.05
CA ASP A 279 -11.08 -5.09 -3.73
C ASP A 279 -9.73 -4.38 -3.72
N MET A 280 -9.64 -3.27 -2.99
CA MET A 280 -8.43 -2.45 -2.94
C MET A 280 -7.57 -2.84 -1.74
N PRO A 281 -6.28 -3.17 -1.94
CA PRO A 281 -5.35 -3.30 -0.85
C PRO A 281 -5.19 -2.00 -0.05
N VAL A 282 -4.87 -2.12 1.23
CA VAL A 282 -4.44 -1.02 2.09
C VAL A 282 -3.09 -0.46 1.61
N LEU A 283 -2.20 -1.34 1.13
CA LEU A 283 -0.95 -0.99 0.46
C LEU A 283 -1.06 -1.30 -1.04
N PRO A 284 -1.53 -0.36 -1.88
CA PRO A 284 -1.69 -0.58 -3.31
C PRO A 284 -0.39 -0.41 -4.10
N PHE A 285 -0.33 -1.03 -5.27
CA PHE A 285 0.76 -0.95 -6.23
C PHE A 285 0.62 0.32 -7.11
N SER A 286 0.53 1.49 -6.48
CA SER A 286 0.25 2.76 -7.18
C SER A 286 1.38 3.78 -7.08
N ALA A 287 2.34 3.61 -6.16
CA ALA A 287 3.44 4.53 -5.97
C ALA A 287 4.75 4.00 -6.59
N PHE A 288 5.46 4.90 -7.26
CA PHE A 288 6.87 4.67 -7.59
C PHE A 288 7.67 4.43 -6.31
N GLY A 289 8.50 3.39 -6.30
CA GLY A 289 9.25 2.97 -5.13
C GLY A 289 8.42 2.19 -4.11
N ALA A 290 7.23 1.68 -4.47
CA ALA A 290 6.58 0.64 -3.66
C ALA A 290 7.54 -0.56 -3.51
N VAL A 291 7.67 -1.05 -2.29
CA VAL A 291 8.56 -2.16 -1.94
C VAL A 291 7.74 -3.43 -1.82
N VAL A 292 8.10 -4.42 -2.64
CA VAL A 292 7.24 -5.57 -2.91
C VAL A 292 8.03 -6.86 -2.77
N MET A 293 7.47 -7.82 -2.04
CA MET A 293 8.11 -9.12 -1.87
C MET A 293 7.99 -9.93 -3.15
N ALA A 294 9.14 -10.36 -3.69
CA ALA A 294 9.17 -11.27 -4.82
C ALA A 294 8.85 -12.69 -4.34
N ARG A 295 8.22 -13.48 -5.21
CA ARG A 295 7.93 -14.89 -4.97
C ARG A 295 7.98 -15.67 -6.29
N PRO A 296 8.22 -16.99 -6.25
CA PRO A 296 7.99 -17.85 -7.40
C PRO A 296 6.54 -17.75 -7.87
N GLU A 297 6.32 -17.70 -9.19
CA GLU A 297 4.99 -17.56 -9.78
C GLU A 297 4.05 -18.70 -9.35
N SER A 298 4.56 -19.94 -9.37
CA SER A 298 3.82 -21.15 -9.04
C SER A 298 3.62 -21.40 -7.54
N GLU A 299 4.19 -20.58 -6.66
CA GLU A 299 4.14 -20.78 -5.21
C GLU A 299 3.76 -19.48 -4.49
N VAL A 300 2.49 -19.39 -4.09
CA VAL A 300 1.93 -18.22 -3.40
C VAL A 300 2.59 -18.01 -2.04
N ASN A 301 3.00 -19.08 -1.35
CA ASN A 301 3.71 -19.02 -0.08
C ASN A 301 5.23 -19.15 -0.25
N GLY A 302 5.77 -18.64 -1.37
CA GLY A 302 7.16 -18.86 -1.76
C GLY A 302 8.09 -17.68 -1.54
N GLY A 303 7.57 -16.54 -1.04
CA GLY A 303 8.39 -15.36 -0.74
C GLY A 303 9.49 -15.70 0.27
N SER A 304 10.63 -15.03 0.18
CA SER A 304 11.75 -15.23 1.10
C SER A 304 12.59 -13.98 1.27
N SER A 305 13.69 -13.82 0.53
CA SER A 305 14.58 -12.68 0.69
C SER A 305 14.47 -11.65 -0.43
N GLN A 306 14.07 -12.08 -1.63
CA GLN A 306 14.05 -11.25 -2.81
C GLN A 306 12.89 -10.25 -2.76
N PHE A 307 13.17 -8.99 -3.05
CA PHE A 307 12.16 -7.95 -3.15
C PHE A 307 12.49 -7.03 -4.32
N PHE A 308 11.51 -6.26 -4.76
CA PHE A 308 11.72 -5.28 -5.82
C PHE A 308 11.07 -3.94 -5.49
N PHE A 309 11.65 -2.89 -6.08
CA PHE A 309 11.03 -1.59 -6.16
C PHE A 309 10.18 -1.51 -7.42
N PHE A 310 8.92 -1.09 -7.28
CA PHE A 310 8.09 -0.77 -8.44
C PHE A 310 8.52 0.56 -9.06
N LEU A 311 8.89 0.56 -10.35
CA LEU A 311 9.38 1.77 -11.05
C LEU A 311 8.29 2.52 -11.81
N PHE A 312 7.01 2.15 -11.60
CA PHE A 312 5.83 2.65 -12.29
C PHE A 312 5.73 2.18 -13.75
N GLU A 313 4.54 1.68 -14.12
CA GLU A 313 4.22 1.29 -15.49
C GLU A 313 2.80 1.78 -15.84
N PRO A 314 2.66 2.70 -16.81
CA PRO A 314 1.35 3.17 -17.29
C PRO A 314 0.38 2.06 -17.67
N GLU A 315 0.85 0.99 -18.33
CA GLU A 315 -0.01 -0.11 -18.79
C GLU A 315 -0.53 -1.00 -17.65
N LEU A 316 0.23 -1.09 -16.56
CA LEU A 316 -0.16 -1.83 -15.35
C LEU A 316 -0.98 -0.98 -14.38
N THR A 317 -1.10 0.34 -14.61
CA THR A 317 -1.78 1.31 -13.74
C THR A 317 -2.95 2.07 -14.40
N PRO A 318 -3.84 1.41 -15.19
CA PRO A 318 -4.94 2.12 -15.82
C PRO A 318 -5.92 2.68 -14.77
N ALA A 319 -6.16 3.99 -14.83
CA ALA A 319 -7.25 4.73 -14.17
C ALA A 319 -7.69 4.18 -12.80
N GLY A 320 -6.78 4.17 -11.82
CA GLY A 320 -7.11 3.92 -10.42
C GLY A 320 -7.06 2.47 -9.95
N ARG A 321 -6.66 1.51 -10.80
CA ARG A 321 -6.39 0.11 -10.39
C ARG A 321 -5.08 -0.39 -10.97
N ASN A 322 -4.32 -1.15 -10.19
CA ASN A 322 -3.16 -1.87 -10.70
C ASN A 322 -3.47 -3.36 -10.88
N LEU A 323 -3.09 -3.94 -12.02
CA LEU A 323 -3.27 -5.37 -12.30
C LEU A 323 -2.45 -6.30 -11.39
N LEU A 324 -1.47 -5.75 -10.68
CA LEU A 324 -0.63 -6.45 -9.71
C LEU A 324 -1.19 -6.38 -8.27
N ASP A 325 -2.20 -5.55 -8.02
CA ASP A 325 -2.86 -5.47 -6.72
C ASP A 325 -3.43 -6.84 -6.35
N GLY A 326 -3.10 -7.31 -5.14
CA GLY A 326 -3.56 -8.59 -4.63
C GLY A 326 -2.84 -9.83 -5.17
N ARG A 327 -1.86 -9.67 -6.07
CA ARG A 327 -1.00 -10.78 -6.57
C ARG A 327 0.35 -10.88 -5.84
N TYR A 328 0.79 -9.77 -5.25
CA TYR A 328 2.03 -9.62 -4.51
C TYR A 328 1.81 -8.88 -3.19
N ALA A 329 2.68 -9.13 -2.20
CA ALA A 329 2.69 -8.39 -0.94
C ALA A 329 3.51 -7.10 -1.09
N VAL A 330 2.82 -5.96 -1.21
CA VAL A 330 3.44 -4.65 -0.95
C VAL A 330 3.56 -4.51 0.57
N PHE A 331 4.77 -4.22 1.06
CA PHE A 331 5.03 -4.15 2.49
C PHE A 331 5.70 -2.85 2.93
N GLY A 332 5.87 -1.90 2.01
CA GLY A 332 6.46 -0.61 2.32
C GLY A 332 6.58 0.30 1.10
N TYR A 333 7.11 1.50 1.33
CA TYR A 333 7.35 2.48 0.27
C TYR A 333 8.67 3.22 0.50
N LEU A 334 9.32 3.57 -0.61
CA LEU A 334 10.37 4.56 -0.64
C LEU A 334 9.82 5.93 -0.19
N THR A 335 10.48 6.54 0.79
CA THR A 335 10.13 7.85 1.32
C THR A 335 11.14 8.93 0.93
N GLU A 336 12.40 8.57 0.66
CA GLU A 336 13.46 9.47 0.16
C GLU A 336 14.44 8.75 -0.75
N GLY A 337 15.15 9.49 -1.62
CA GLY A 337 16.08 8.92 -2.60
C GLY A 337 15.42 8.53 -3.92
N ARG A 338 14.32 9.19 -4.32
CA ARG A 338 13.62 8.91 -5.58
C ARG A 338 14.58 9.03 -6.78
N GLU A 339 15.34 10.11 -6.82
CA GLU A 339 16.33 10.42 -7.86
C GLU A 339 17.52 9.46 -7.86
N VAL A 340 17.77 8.77 -6.74
CA VAL A 340 18.78 7.70 -6.66
C VAL A 340 18.18 6.42 -7.26
N LEU A 341 16.94 6.07 -6.87
CA LEU A 341 16.26 4.90 -7.41
C LEU A 341 16.07 4.98 -8.93
N GLU A 342 15.78 6.17 -9.48
CA GLU A 342 15.70 6.40 -10.93
C GLU A 342 17.04 6.16 -11.68
N LYS A 343 18.18 6.22 -10.97
CA LYS A 343 19.52 6.02 -11.56
C LYS A 343 20.06 4.60 -11.37
N LEU A 344 19.48 3.84 -10.44
CA LEU A 344 19.90 2.46 -10.17
C LEU A 344 19.53 1.55 -11.35
N LYS A 345 20.42 0.59 -11.64
CA LYS A 345 20.24 -0.41 -12.70
C LYS A 345 20.79 -1.76 -12.27
N ALA A 346 20.57 -2.78 -13.11
CA ALA A 346 21.17 -4.10 -12.90
C ALA A 346 22.70 -3.99 -12.73
N GLY A 347 23.23 -4.69 -11.73
CA GLY A 347 24.65 -4.69 -11.35
C GLY A 347 25.07 -3.58 -10.38
N ASP A 348 24.21 -2.59 -10.11
CA ASP A 348 24.42 -1.69 -8.96
C ASP A 348 24.24 -2.47 -7.65
N LYS A 349 24.74 -1.93 -6.53
CA LYS A 349 24.89 -2.69 -5.29
C LYS A 349 24.29 -1.99 -4.09
N ILE A 350 23.73 -2.80 -3.19
CA ILE A 350 23.49 -2.42 -1.81
C ILE A 350 24.82 -2.52 -1.07
N GLU A 351 25.37 -1.39 -0.64
CA GLU A 351 26.58 -1.37 0.18
C GLU A 351 26.25 -1.78 1.63
N SER A 352 25.15 -1.25 2.16
CA SER A 352 24.62 -1.67 3.45
C SER A 352 23.14 -1.35 3.59
N ALA A 353 22.39 -2.17 4.33
CA ALA A 353 21.04 -1.86 4.79
C ALA A 353 21.01 -1.81 6.33
N LYS A 354 20.32 -0.82 6.90
CA LYS A 354 20.20 -0.64 8.37
C LYS A 354 18.81 -0.19 8.77
N VAL A 355 18.27 -0.79 9.83
CA VAL A 355 17.07 -0.27 10.49
C VAL A 355 17.49 0.92 11.33
N VAL A 356 16.94 2.10 11.04
CA VAL A 356 17.27 3.35 11.73
C VAL A 356 16.21 3.75 12.76
N GLN A 357 14.99 3.25 12.62
CA GLN A 357 13.87 3.47 13.56
C GLN A 357 12.93 2.27 13.57
N GLY A 358 12.25 2.01 14.69
CA GLY A 358 11.18 1.00 14.78
C GLY A 358 11.68 -0.44 14.91
N ILE A 359 12.93 -0.66 15.33
CA ILE A 359 13.47 -2.00 15.55
C ILE A 359 12.80 -2.70 16.73
N GLU A 360 12.36 -1.93 17.73
CA GLU A 360 11.58 -2.38 18.88
C GLU A 360 10.23 -3.00 18.50
N ASN A 361 9.74 -2.75 17.27
CA ASN A 361 8.53 -3.36 16.75
C ASN A 361 8.77 -4.76 16.15
N LEU A 362 10.03 -5.17 15.96
CA LEU A 362 10.36 -6.51 15.48
C LEU A 362 10.18 -7.53 16.60
N VAL A 363 9.28 -8.48 16.38
CA VAL A 363 9.07 -9.64 17.24
C VAL A 363 9.81 -10.82 16.63
N GLU A 364 10.77 -11.35 17.39
CA GLU A 364 11.51 -12.55 17.01
C GLU A 364 10.59 -13.79 16.99
N PRO A 365 10.88 -14.78 16.13
CA PRO A 365 10.18 -16.06 16.13
C PRO A 365 10.12 -16.68 17.52
N GLN A 366 8.94 -17.19 17.91
CA GLN A 366 8.88 -18.05 19.08
C GLN A 366 9.66 -19.34 18.79
N ALA A 367 10.57 -19.72 19.69
CA ALA A 367 11.28 -20.98 19.58
C ALA A 367 10.27 -22.13 19.59
N VAL A 368 10.29 -22.96 18.55
CA VAL A 368 9.46 -24.17 18.43
C VAL A 368 10.04 -25.28 19.30
#